data_AF-A0A3D2S725-F1
#
_entry.id   AF-A0A3D2S725-F1
#
_cell.length_a   1.000
_cell.length_b   1.000
_cell.length_c   1.000
_cell.angle_alpha   90.00
_cell.angle_beta   90.00
_cell.angle_gamma   90.00
#
_symmetry.space_group_name_H-M   'P 1'
#
loop_
_entity.id
_entity.type
_entity.pdbx_description
1 polymer ?
#
loop_
_entity_poly.entity_id
_entity_poly.type
_entity_poly.pdbx_seq_one_letter_code
_entity_poly.pdbx_strand_id
1 'polypeptide(L)'
;LLQSNVGVAVTADISAFTPASDIVLDARQIGKTDVLLQYAAYSKKIVIWSFVLSIIYNIAGLFFALQGLLQPVIAAILMPLSTITIVLFTTGFTSLYARRLLK
;
A
#
# COMPACT_ATOMS: atom_id res chain seq x y z
N LEU A 1 -21.56 -11.62 -6.21
CA LEU A 1 -20.44 -10.72 -6.56
C LEU A 1 -20.92 -9.29 -6.85
N LEU A 2 -21.93 -9.07 -7.71
CA LEU A 2 -22.41 -7.72 -8.09
C LEU A 2 -23.05 -6.86 -6.97
N GLN A 3 -23.26 -7.40 -5.75
CA GLN A 3 -23.77 -6.65 -4.60
C GLN A 3 -22.80 -6.55 -3.42
N SER A 4 -21.66 -7.24 -3.48
CA SER A 4 -20.63 -7.16 -2.44
C SER A 4 -19.62 -6.06 -2.77
N ASN A 5 -19.18 -5.29 -1.77
CA ASN A 5 -18.11 -4.30 -1.98
C ASN A 5 -16.75 -4.93 -2.36
N VAL A 6 -16.54 -6.19 -1.99
CA VAL A 6 -15.38 -7.00 -2.38
C VAL A 6 -15.86 -8.42 -2.67
N GLY A 7 -15.60 -8.93 -3.87
CA GLY A 7 -15.93 -10.29 -4.29
C GLY A 7 -14.72 -11.23 -4.16
N VAL A 8 -14.86 -12.30 -3.39
CA VAL A 8 -13.85 -13.37 -3.29
C VAL A 8 -14.37 -14.62 -3.99
N ALA A 9 -13.70 -15.07 -5.04
CA ALA A 9 -14.01 -16.34 -5.69
C ALA A 9 -13.04 -17.43 -5.21
N VAL A 10 -13.59 -18.58 -4.82
CA VAL A 10 -12.80 -19.73 -4.38
C VAL A 10 -12.76 -20.78 -5.49
N THR A 11 -11.58 -21.27 -5.86
CA THR A 11 -11.42 -22.34 -6.85
C THR A 11 -10.52 -23.48 -6.35
N ALA A 12 -10.85 -24.71 -6.74
CA ALA A 12 -10.02 -25.89 -6.48
C ALA A 12 -9.02 -26.19 -7.63
N ASP A 13 -9.21 -25.56 -8.78
CA ASP A 13 -8.35 -25.72 -9.96
C ASP A 13 -8.18 -24.35 -10.67
N ILE A 14 -6.95 -23.97 -10.98
CA ILE A 14 -6.60 -22.65 -11.55
C ILE A 14 -6.79 -22.70 -13.08
N SER A 15 -6.88 -23.89 -13.66
CA SER A 15 -7.02 -24.13 -15.09
C SER A 15 -8.48 -24.06 -15.54
N ALA A 16 -8.90 -22.88 -16.01
CA ALA A 16 -9.86 -22.63 -17.11
C ALA A 16 -11.00 -21.62 -16.83
N PHE A 17 -11.20 -21.11 -15.61
CA PHE A 17 -12.13 -20.01 -15.37
C PHE A 17 -11.63 -19.13 -14.23
N THR A 18 -11.21 -17.90 -14.52
CA THR A 18 -10.99 -16.86 -13.51
C THR A 18 -12.31 -16.12 -13.32
N PRO A 19 -13.06 -16.35 -12.24
CA PRO A 19 -14.32 -15.66 -12.02
C PRO A 19 -14.04 -14.16 -11.91
N ALA A 20 -14.87 -13.32 -12.53
CA ALA A 20 -14.76 -11.86 -12.41
C ALA A 20 -15.00 -11.45 -10.94
N SER A 21 -13.90 -11.38 -10.17
CA SER A 21 -13.86 -11.17 -8.72
C SER A 21 -12.59 -10.41 -8.36
N ASP A 22 -12.62 -9.67 -7.25
CA ASP A 22 -11.48 -8.86 -6.79
C ASP A 22 -10.34 -9.73 -6.25
N ILE A 23 -10.69 -10.91 -5.71
CA ILE A 23 -9.75 -11.87 -5.12
C ILE A 23 -10.12 -13.27 -5.59
N VAL A 24 -9.15 -13.99 -6.16
CA VAL A 24 -9.27 -15.42 -6.46
C VAL A 24 -8.43 -16.20 -5.44
N LEU A 25 -9.08 -17.06 -4.66
CA LEU A 25 -8.48 -17.83 -3.59
C LEU A 25 -8.50 -19.34 -3.92
N ASP A 26 -7.40 -20.03 -3.69
CA ASP A 26 -7.37 -21.49 -3.73
C ASP A 26 -8.19 -22.05 -2.55
N ALA A 27 -9.08 -23.01 -2.81
CA ALA A 27 -9.90 -23.68 -1.80
C ALA A 27 -9.06 -24.25 -0.64
N ARG A 28 -7.82 -24.68 -0.92
CA ARG A 28 -6.87 -25.17 0.11
C ARG A 28 -6.41 -24.07 1.08
N GLN A 29 -6.58 -22.80 0.71
CA GLN A 29 -6.14 -21.64 1.48
C GLN A 29 -7.29 -20.84 2.12
N ILE A 30 -8.54 -21.32 2.06
CA ILE A 30 -9.68 -20.69 2.74
C ILE A 30 -9.39 -20.40 4.21
N GLY A 31 -8.70 -21.30 4.91
CA GLY A 31 -8.33 -21.12 6.32
C GLY A 31 -7.44 -19.90 6.59
N LYS A 32 -6.80 -19.32 5.56
CA LYS A 32 -5.94 -18.13 5.65
C LYS A 32 -6.67 -16.83 5.28
N THR A 33 -7.98 -16.87 5.07
CA THR A 33 -8.77 -15.67 4.72
C THR A 33 -8.70 -14.60 5.82
N ASP A 34 -8.67 -15.01 7.09
CA ASP A 34 -8.49 -14.08 8.22
C ASP A 34 -7.14 -13.35 8.16
N VAL A 35 -6.05 -14.09 7.87
CA VAL A 35 -4.70 -13.53 7.66
C VAL A 35 -4.71 -12.51 6.51
N LEU A 36 -5.43 -12.78 5.43
CA LEU A 36 -5.58 -11.87 4.29
C LEU A 36 -6.31 -10.58 4.69
N LEU A 37 -7.42 -10.68 5.45
CA LEU A 37 -8.15 -9.51 5.94
C LEU A 37 -7.32 -8.68 6.91
N GLN A 38 -6.59 -9.32 7.84
CA GLN A 38 -5.69 -8.64 8.77
C GLN A 38 -4.58 -7.90 8.02
N TYR A 39 -3.98 -8.55 7.02
CA TYR A 39 -2.98 -7.93 6.15
C TYR A 39 -3.53 -6.72 5.38
N ALA A 40 -4.72 -6.82 4.81
CA ALA A 40 -5.37 -5.71 4.11
C ALA A 40 -5.67 -4.53 5.06
N ALA A 41 -6.19 -4.81 6.26
CA ALA A 41 -6.49 -3.80 7.26
C ALA A 41 -5.23 -3.06 7.74
N TYR A 42 -4.12 -3.77 7.94
CA TYR A 42 -2.84 -3.15 8.31
C TYR A 42 -2.22 -2.38 7.16
N SER A 43 -2.25 -2.92 5.94
CA SER A 43 -1.78 -2.24 4.73
C SER A 43 -2.49 -0.91 4.53
N LYS A 44 -3.81 -0.85 4.78
CA LYS A 44 -4.56 0.41 4.79
C LYS A 44 -4.00 1.43 5.78
N LYS A 45 -3.62 1.00 7.00
CA LYS A 45 -3.00 1.90 7.99
C LYS A 45 -1.65 2.42 7.49
N ILE A 46 -0.81 1.57 6.90
CA ILE A 46 0.47 1.99 6.31
C ILE A 46 0.24 3.04 5.22
N VAL A 47 -0.72 2.83 4.32
CA VAL A 47 -1.04 3.80 3.26
C VAL A 47 -1.45 5.15 3.84
N ILE A 48 -2.29 5.17 4.88
CA ILE A 48 -2.67 6.41 5.58
C ILE A 48 -1.43 7.11 6.16
N TRP A 49 -0.52 6.37 6.81
CA TRP A 49 0.72 6.94 7.33
C TRP A 49 1.65 7.45 6.23
N SER A 50 1.71 6.77 5.09
CA SER A 50 2.49 7.22 3.93
C SER A 50 1.94 8.52 3.34
N PHE A 51 0.62 8.71 3.40
CA PHE A 51 -0.03 9.95 2.99
C PHE A 51 0.30 11.10 3.95
N VAL A 52 0.28 10.85 5.27
CA VAL A 52 0.74 11.83 6.26
C VAL A 52 2.19 12.24 6.00
N LEU A 53 3.07 11.28 5.70
CA LEU A 53 4.46 11.57 5.36
C LEU A 53 4.60 12.41 4.09
N SER A 54 3.79 12.12 3.07
CA SER A 54 3.71 12.93 1.85
C SER A 54 3.31 14.38 2.15
N ILE A 55 2.30 14.59 2.99
CA ILE A 55 1.90 15.95 3.41
C ILE A 55 3.06 16.68 4.09
N ILE A 56 3.81 16.02 4.97
CA ILE A 56 4.97 16.62 5.65
C ILE A 56 6.01 17.10 4.63
N TYR A 57 6.37 16.26 3.65
CA TYR A 57 7.32 16.64 2.60
C TYR A 57 6.82 17.81 1.74
N ASN A 58 5.51 17.83 1.42
CA ASN A 58 4.90 18.92 0.67
C ASN A 58 4.88 20.23 1.48
N ILE A 59 4.59 20.18 2.78
CA ILE A 59 4.65 21.35 3.67
C ILE A 59 6.08 21.88 3.76
N ALA A 60 7.09 20.99 3.85
CA ALA A 60 8.48 21.41 3.82
C ALA A 60 8.82 22.14 2.50
N GLY A 61 8.38 21.61 1.36
CA GLY A 61 8.53 22.28 0.06
C GLY A 61 7.85 23.66 0.02
N LEU A 62 6.63 23.74 0.55
CA LEU A 62 5.88 24.99 0.65
C LEU A 62 6.60 26.02 1.55
N PHE A 63 7.16 25.59 2.67
CA PHE A 63 7.93 26.46 3.57
C PHE A 63 9.12 27.13 2.86
N PHE A 64 9.91 26.36 2.10
CA PHE A 64 11.00 26.93 1.29
C PHE A 64 10.50 27.87 0.19
N ALA A 65 9.35 27.55 -0.43
CA ALA A 65 8.73 28.38 -1.45
C ALA A 65 8.25 29.73 -0.89
N LEU A 66 7.56 29.72 0.25
CA LEU A 66 7.03 30.92 0.89
C LEU A 66 8.13 31.89 1.36
N GLN A 67 9.32 31.38 1.69
CA GLN A 67 10.48 32.21 2.06
C GLN A 67 11.27 32.73 0.86
N GLY A 68 10.92 32.32 -0.37
CA GLY A 68 11.71 32.63 -1.56
C GLY A 68 13.08 31.93 -1.58
N LEU A 69 13.29 30.91 -0.73
CA LEU A 69 14.53 30.13 -0.64
C LEU A 69 14.53 28.90 -1.55
N LEU A 70 13.43 28.65 -2.27
CA LEU A 70 13.29 27.51 -3.17
C LEU A 70 14.21 27.67 -4.40
N GLN A 71 15.43 27.16 -4.29
CA GLN A 71 16.37 27.07 -5.39
C GLN A 71 16.14 25.79 -6.21
N PRO A 72 16.51 25.77 -7.51
CA PRO A 72 16.37 24.59 -8.38
C PRO A 72 17.00 23.32 -7.77
N VAL A 73 18.11 23.46 -7.05
CA VAL A 73 18.82 22.34 -6.39
C VAL A 73 17.99 21.75 -5.24
N ILE A 74 17.35 22.59 -4.43
CA ILE A 74 16.51 22.14 -3.31
C ILE A 74 15.32 21.36 -3.85
N ALA A 75 14.64 21.89 -4.87
CA ALA A 75 13.52 21.19 -5.52
C ALA A 75 13.96 19.84 -6.13
N ALA A 76 15.11 19.84 -6.81
CA ALA A 76 15.66 18.65 -7.46
C ALA A 76 16.04 17.53 -6.47
N ILE A 77 16.35 17.84 -5.21
CA ILE A 77 16.66 16.84 -4.17
C ILE A 77 15.41 16.46 -3.37
N LEU A 78 14.62 17.47 -2.97
CA LEU A 78 13.47 17.28 -2.08
C LEU A 78 12.40 16.39 -2.71
N MET A 79 12.08 16.59 -3.99
CA MET A 79 11.06 15.80 -4.68
C MET A 79 11.41 14.30 -4.76
N PRO A 80 12.58 13.89 -5.28
CA PRO A 80 12.93 12.48 -5.31
C PRO A 80 13.08 11.88 -3.90
N LEU A 81 13.61 12.64 -2.93
CA LEU A 81 13.74 12.18 -1.55
C LEU A 81 12.39 11.82 -0.92
N SER A 82 11.36 12.64 -1.16
CA SER A 82 10.01 12.37 -0.65
C SER A 82 9.47 11.03 -1.14
N THR A 83 9.56 10.77 -2.46
CA THR A 83 9.08 9.53 -3.09
C THR A 83 9.86 8.32 -2.58
N ILE A 84 11.19 8.40 -2.54
CA ILE A 84 12.04 7.30 -2.05
C ILE A 84 11.68 6.95 -0.62
N THR A 85 11.52 7.96 0.25
CA THR A 85 11.15 7.74 1.65
C THR A 85 9.78 7.06 1.76
N ILE A 86 8.79 7.53 1.01
CA ILE A 86 7.43 6.97 1.00
C ILE A 86 7.45 5.51 0.52
N VAL A 87 8.17 5.21 -0.57
CA VAL A 87 8.26 3.86 -1.12
C VAL A 87 8.98 2.91 -0.17
N LEU A 88 10.11 3.33 0.41
CA LEU A 88 10.84 2.54 1.41
C LEU A 88 10.00 2.28 2.65
N PHE A 89 9.29 3.30 3.15
CA PHE A 89 8.37 3.16 4.27
C PHE A 89 7.25 2.16 3.93
N THR A 90 6.49 2.41 2.87
CA THR A 90 5.34 1.58 2.52
C THR A 90 5.75 0.14 2.24
N THR A 91 6.78 -0.07 1.43
CA THR A 91 7.25 -1.43 1.08
C THR A 91 7.86 -2.13 2.28
N GLY A 92 8.69 -1.44 3.07
CA GLY A 92 9.37 -1.99 4.23
C GLY A 92 8.40 -2.45 5.32
N PHE A 93 7.47 -1.58 5.73
CA PHE A 93 6.50 -1.92 6.77
C PHE A 93 5.51 -2.99 6.31
N THR A 94 5.06 -2.92 5.05
CA THR A 94 4.11 -3.91 4.50
C THR A 94 4.77 -5.29 4.40
N SER A 95 6.02 -5.36 3.90
CA SER A 95 6.77 -6.61 3.80
C SER A 95 7.10 -7.20 5.17
N LEU A 96 7.52 -6.38 6.12
CA LEU A 96 7.82 -6.82 7.48
C LEU A 96 6.57 -7.41 8.16
N TYR A 97 5.42 -6.77 7.98
CA TYR A 97 4.16 -7.25 8.55
C TYR A 97 3.67 -8.53 7.88
N ALA A 98 3.75 -8.63 6.55
CA ALA A 98 3.45 -9.86 5.82
C ALA A 98 4.27 -11.06 6.35
N ARG A 99 5.58 -10.85 6.57
CA ARG A 99 6.48 -11.89 7.12
C ARG A 99 6.11 -12.34 8.53
N ARG A 100 5.50 -11.47 9.34
CA ARG A 100 5.05 -11.82 10.70
C ARG A 100 3.75 -12.62 10.69
N LEU A 101 2.86 -12.35 9.74
CA LEU A 101 1.56 -13.02 9.59
C LEU A 101 1.63 -14.37 8.88
N LEU A 102 2.63 -14.55 8.01
CA LEU A 102 2.85 -15.80 7.25
C LEU A 102 3.79 -16.79 7.95
N LYS A 103 4.38 -16.41 9.08
CA LYS A 103 5.08 -17.32 10.01
C LYS A 103 4.07 -18.06 10.86
#